data_AF-A0A7Y2YDT5-F1
#
_entry.id   AF-A0A7Y2YDT5-F1
#
_cell.length_a   1.000
_cell.length_b   1.000
_cell.length_c   1.000
_cell.angle_alpha   90.00
_cell.angle_beta   90.00
_cell.angle_gamma   90.00
#
_symmetry.space_group_name_H-M   'P 1'
#
loop_
_entity.id
_entity.type
_entity.pdbx_description
1 polymer ?
#
loop_
_entity_poly.entity_id
_entity_poly.type
_entity_poly.pdbx_seq_one_letter_code
_entity_poly.pdbx_strand_id
1 'polypeptide(L)' 'MGLFLWGRFRHDLVALASLLACVLLGLVPADGAFLGFGHPAVVTVACVLVLSRGLLDSGAVDSLAHHLLPSSL' A
#
# COMPACT_ATOMS: atom_id res chain seq x y z
N MET A 1 -19.45 7.20 2.19
CA MET A 1 -18.63 8.32 2.71
C MET A 1 -18.80 8.58 4.21
N GLY A 2 -19.86 8.11 4.88
CA GLY A 2 -20.05 8.32 6.34
C GLY A 2 -19.14 7.53 7.28
N LEU A 3 -18.60 6.36 6.87
CA LEU A 3 -17.71 5.53 7.69
C LEU A 3 -16.21 5.83 7.52
N PHE A 4 -15.85 6.75 6.62
CA PHE A 4 -14.46 7.17 6.38
C PHE A 4 -14.02 8.32 7.30
N LEU A 5 -14.94 8.89 8.08
CA LEU A 5 -14.70 10.07 8.93
C LEU A 5 -14.62 9.78 10.43
N TRP A 6 -14.81 8.53 10.86
CA TRP A 6 -14.70 8.19 12.29
C TRP A 6 -13.26 7.79 12.61
N GLY A 7 -12.45 8.78 13.02
CA GLY A 7 -11.00 8.73 13.27
C GLY A 7 -10.51 7.78 14.37
N ARG A 8 -11.07 6.57 14.50
CA ARG A 8 -10.64 5.51 15.43
C ARG A 8 -10.46 4.14 14.76
N PHE A 9 -11.01 3.89 13.57
CA PHE A 9 -10.85 2.60 12.90
C PHE A 9 -9.70 2.64 11.89
N ARG A 10 -8.78 1.67 12.02
CA ARG A 10 -7.70 1.44 11.05
C ARG A 10 -8.30 1.32 9.65
N HIS A 11 -7.70 2.00 8.68
CA HIS A 11 -8.21 2.04 7.30
C HIS A 11 -8.34 0.65 6.69
N ASP A 12 -7.51 -0.32 7.13
CA ASP A 12 -7.65 -1.75 6.83
C ASP A 12 -9.03 -2.32 7.15
N LEU A 13 -9.63 -1.95 8.28
CA LEU A 13 -10.94 -2.49 8.68
C LEU A 13 -12.05 -1.95 7.76
N VAL A 14 -11.95 -0.69 7.35
CA VAL A 14 -12.91 -0.07 6.42
C VAL A 14 -12.78 -0.70 5.03
N ALA A 15 -11.55 -0.95 4.57
CA ALA A 15 -11.29 -1.63 3.31
C ALA A 15 -11.87 -3.05 3.31
N LEU A 16 -11.58 -3.85 4.35
CA LEU A 16 -12.11 -5.21 4.51
C LEU A 16 -13.64 -5.22 4.59
N ALA A 17 -14.24 -4.31 5.35
CA ALA A 17 -15.70 -4.21 5.48
C ALA A 17 -16.38 -3.85 4.15
N SER A 18 -15.78 -2.96 3.36
CA SER A 18 -16.31 -2.59 2.03
C SER A 18 -16.21 -3.74 1.02
N LEU A 19 -15.10 -4.48 1.02
CA LEU A 19 -14.93 -5.67 0.19
C LEU A 19 -15.95 -6.74 0.57
N LEU A 20 -16.09 -7.02 1.87
CA LEU A 20 -17.05 -7.99 2.40
C LEU A 20 -18.50 -7.60 2.06
N ALA A 21 -18.85 -6.32 2.19
CA ALA A 21 -20.17 -5.81 1.80
C ALA A 21 -20.43 -6.02 0.30
N CYS A 22 -19.47 -5.70 -0.58
CA CYS A 22 -19.59 -5.92 -2.02
C CYS A 22 -19.75 -7.41 -2.40
N VAL A 23 -19.06 -8.31 -1.69
CA VAL A 23 -19.21 -9.77 -1.89
C VAL A 23 -20.57 -10.26 -1.41
N LEU A 24 -21.03 -9.83 -0.22
CA LEU A 24 -22.34 -10.22 0.33
C LEU A 24 -23.51 -9.69 -0.51
N LEU A 25 -23.34 -8.51 -1.13
CA LEU A 25 -24.30 -7.94 -2.08
C LEU A 25 -24.26 -8.60 -3.46
N GLY A 26 -23.35 -9.55 -3.71
CA GLY A 26 -23.22 -10.28 -4.98
C GLY A 26 -22.64 -9.44 -6.13
N LEU A 27 -22.12 -8.24 -5.84
CA LEU A 27 -21.52 -7.33 -6.83
C LEU A 27 -20.14 -7.85 -7.31
N VAL A 28 -19.47 -8.67 -6.50
CA VAL A 28 -18.18 -9.28 -6.80
C VAL A 28 -18.25 -10.78 -6.51
N PRO A 29 -17.97 -11.67 -7.48
CA PRO A 29 -17.92 -13.11 -7.21
C PRO A 29 -16.84 -13.42 -6.17
N ALA A 30 -17.19 -14.20 -5.15
CA ALA A 30 -16.31 -14.51 -4.02
C ALA A 30 -14.97 -15.16 -4.45
N ASP A 31 -15.01 -16.02 -5.47
CA ASP A 31 -13.83 -16.61 -6.11
C ASP A 31 -12.89 -15.57 -6.72
N GLY A 32 -13.42 -14.42 -7.16
CA GLY A 32 -12.68 -13.36 -7.82
C GLY A 32 -12.35 -12.15 -6.95
N ALA A 33 -12.88 -12.08 -5.73
CA ALA A 33 -12.76 -10.89 -4.87
C ALA A 33 -11.30 -10.55 -4.52
N PHE A 34 -10.42 -11.56 -4.51
CA PHE A 34 -8.99 -11.41 -4.26
C PHE A 34 -8.13 -11.39 -5.53
N LEU A 35 -8.71 -11.51 -6.73
CA LEU A 35 -7.95 -11.39 -7.99
C LEU A 35 -7.26 -10.03 -8.14
N GLY A 36 -7.80 -8.99 -7.50
CA GLY A 36 -7.16 -7.67 -7.42
C GLY A 36 -5.78 -7.70 -6.76
N PHE A 37 -5.51 -8.61 -5.81
CA PHE A 37 -4.19 -8.78 -5.19
C PHE A 37 -3.16 -9.38 -6.15
N GLY A 38 -3.61 -10.18 -7.12
CA GLY A 38 -2.76 -10.71 -8.20
C GLY A 38 -2.56 -9.75 -9.36
N HIS A 39 -3.20 -8.57 -9.34
CA HIS A 39 -3.08 -7.60 -10.42
C HIS A 39 -1.67 -7.00 -10.43
N PRO A 40 -1.00 -6.89 -11.59
CA PRO A 40 0.36 -6.41 -11.68
C PRO A 40 0.56 -5.03 -11.01
N ALA A 41 -0.45 -4.16 -11.00
CA ALA A 41 -0.35 -2.86 -10.33
C ALA A 41 -0.22 -2.95 -8.80
N VAL A 42 -0.88 -3.92 -8.14
CA VAL A 42 -0.78 -4.06 -6.67
C VAL A 42 0.58 -4.67 -6.31
N VAL A 43 1.02 -5.65 -7.09
CA VAL A 43 2.30 -6.33 -6.90
C VAL A 43 3.48 -5.35 -7.07
N THR A 44 3.42 -4.43 -8.04
CA THR A 44 4.49 -3.43 -8.23
C THR A 44 4.56 -2.46 -7.06
N VAL A 45 3.43 -1.99 -6.52
CA VAL A 45 3.41 -1.13 -5.34
C VAL A 45 4.00 -1.86 -4.13
N ALA A 46 3.63 -3.12 -3.90
CA ALA A 46 4.22 -3.94 -2.84
C ALA A 46 5.74 -4.05 -2.98
N CYS A 47 6.24 -4.34 -4.18
CA CYS A 47 7.68 -4.37 -4.47
C CYS A 47 8.34 -3.02 -4.21
N VAL A 48 7.77 -1.91 -4.65
CA VAL A 48 8.34 -0.57 -4.43
C VAL A 48 8.39 -0.21 -2.95
N LEU A 49 7.38 -0.56 -2.15
CA LEU A 49 7.39 -0.33 -0.70
C LEU A 49 8.49 -1.14 -0.01
N VAL A 50 8.65 -2.42 -0.37
CA VAL A 50 9.72 -3.28 0.16
C VAL A 50 11.10 -2.75 -0.26
N LEU A 51 11.27 -2.38 -1.53
CA LEU A 51 12.50 -1.79 -2.03
C LEU A 51 12.83 -0.48 -1.30
N SER A 52 11.86 0.42 -1.16
CA SER A 52 12.04 1.70 -0.48
C SER A 52 12.45 1.48 0.97
N ARG A 53 11.83 0.52 1.67
CA ARG A 53 12.23 0.16 3.04
C ARG A 53 13.63 -0.44 3.10
N GLY A 54 13.97 -1.35 2.19
CA GLY A 54 15.31 -1.95 2.12
C GLY A 54 16.40 -0.92 1.80
N LEU A 55 16.10 0.07 0.96
CA LEU A 55 17.02 1.17 0.65
C LEU A 55 17.23 2.11 1.86
N LEU A 56 16.18 2.36 2.65
CA LEU A 56 16.27 3.13 3.89
C LEU A 56 17.06 2.37 4.96
N ASP A 57 16.74 1.10 5.20
CA ASP A 57 17.40 0.28 6.23
C ASP A 57 18.87 -0.03 5.90
N SER A 58 19.24 -0.07 4.62
CA SER A 58 20.63 -0.25 4.18
C SER A 58 21.48 1.02 4.19
N GLY A 59 20.89 2.19 4.47
CA GLY A 59 21.59 3.48 4.38
C GLY A 59 22.03 3.85 2.96
N ALA A 60 21.57 3.12 1.93
CA ALA A 60 21.88 3.41 0.54
C ALA A 60 21.32 4.78 0.11
N VAL A 61 20.15 5.16 0.67
CA VAL A 61 19.56 6.49 0.46
C VAL A 61 20.46 7.58 1.03
N ASP A 62 20.99 7.41 2.25
CA ASP A 62 21.92 8.37 2.87
C ASP A 62 23.25 8.46 2.11
N SER A 63 23.79 7.32 1.64
CA SER A 63 25.01 7.33 0.84
C SER A 63 24.82 8.01 -0.51
N LEU A 64 23.67 7.81 -1.17
CA LEU A 64 23.33 8.51 -2.41
C LEU A 64 23.09 10.00 -2.16
N ALA A 65 22.40 10.36 -1.08
CA ALA A 65 22.17 11.74 -0.70
C ALA A 65 23.50 12.47 -0.42
N HIS A 66 24.44 11.83 0.27
CA HIS A 66 25.76 12.39 0.54
C HIS A 66 26.64 12.51 -0.72
N HIS A 67 26.45 11.64 -1.71
CA HIS A 67 27.18 11.71 -2.98
C HIS A 67 26.59 12.73 -3.96
N LEU A 68 25.27 12.95 -3.90
CA LEU A 68 24.52 13.84 -4.78
C LEU A 68 24.35 15.26 -4.23
N LEU A 69 24.47 15.45 -2.92
CA LEU A 69 24.61 16.76 -2.29
C LEU A 69 26.11 17.04 -2.15
N PRO A 70 26.75 17.76 -3.09
CA PRO A 70 28.11 18.19 -2.88
C PRO A 70 28.07 19.13 -1.68
N SER A 71 28.95 18.88 -0.72
CA SER A 71 29.29 19.79 0.35
C SER A 71 29.73 21.13 -0.25
N SER A 72 28.77 22.01 -0.51
CA SER A 72 29.00 23.42 -0.80
C SER A 72 28.60 24.24 0.42
N LEU A 73 29.38 24.09 1.49
CA LEU A 73 29.57 25.10 2.53
C LEU A 73 31.07 25.20 2.80
#